data_AF-A0A515A375-F1
#
_entry.id   AF-A0A515A375-F1
#
_cell.length_a   1.000
_cell.length_b   1.000
_cell.length_c   1.000
_cell.angle_alpha   90.00
_cell.angle_beta   90.00
_cell.angle_gamma   90.00
#
_symmetry.space_group_name_H-M   'P 1'
#
loop_
_entity.id
_entity.type
_entity.pdbx_description
1 polymer ?
#
loop_
_entity_poly.entity_id
_entity_poly.type
_entity_poly.pdbx_seq_one_letter_code
_entity_poly.pdbx_strand_id
1 'polypeptide(L)'
;MIFRYCTIALTALFLISGCKTAKLPANTTNIPTATITEEGFLNCFAAGTSLNGQTVWCEASAVAFDGKNLLFANDKDMPAGQSPVFMKTPATLADSTQSPTYLTQPAYSAARKYEDFAQTPDRKFILLTTAFDRLKPGSHDWDSYNTILYWRTGDEQHPHVLAPDDTSRNSMAYRQRIAQVLATTEFPGEMPYFKIEGLAATDSQLLFGIREAGKSYESFTYQAKVIGVSYRLEKNGDTERIRLADDWKIVNDFDIAKADSTLPKPLALSSLEYDPFQKRFWMLTSQEANGKLDAYLWTATSDELYTNRPFTLVRDAQGQPVHTAGHKAEDLTPLDASHLLLICDDDRGRTMVGARTRQPNQAAYTILTVSSQKSRMSLK
;
A
#
# COMPACT_ATOMS: atom_id res chain seq x y z
N MET A 1 47.49 28.67 60.78
CA MET A 1 47.20 27.35 60.19
C MET A 1 45.69 27.18 60.17
N ILE A 2 44.97 27.65 59.14
CA ILE A 2 44.86 27.13 57.76
C ILE A 2 43.97 25.88 57.72
N PHE A 3 42.75 26.11 57.20
CA PHE A 3 41.80 25.19 56.57
C PHE A 3 41.16 24.06 57.37
N ARG A 4 39.91 24.27 57.83
CA ARG A 4 38.97 23.15 58.07
C ARG A 4 37.48 23.53 58.21
N TYR A 5 36.94 24.39 57.34
CA TYR A 5 35.48 24.56 57.23
C TYR A 5 35.10 24.99 55.83
N CYS A 6 34.82 24.05 54.90
CA CYS A 6 34.08 24.39 53.67
C CYS A 6 33.49 23.22 52.86
N THR A 7 33.21 22.05 53.43
CA THR A 7 32.82 20.88 52.61
C THR A 7 31.63 20.08 53.12
N ILE A 8 30.63 20.74 53.74
CA ILE A 8 29.32 20.11 53.99
C ILE A 8 28.21 21.16 53.82
N ALA A 9 28.05 21.71 52.61
CA ALA A 9 26.91 22.56 52.27
C ALA A 9 26.63 22.64 50.75
N LEU A 10 27.03 21.63 49.96
CA LEU A 10 26.79 21.63 48.51
C LEU A 10 26.38 20.25 47.96
N THR A 11 25.72 19.43 48.77
CA THR A 11 25.23 18.09 48.39
C THR A 11 23.77 17.85 48.74
N ALA A 12 23.01 18.92 49.01
CA ALA A 12 21.58 18.86 49.32
C ALA A 12 20.72 19.83 48.49
N LEU A 13 21.24 20.30 47.33
CA LEU A 13 20.52 21.20 46.42
C LEU A 13 20.45 20.67 44.96
N PHE A 14 20.59 19.35 44.76
CA PHE A 14 20.47 18.70 43.45
C PHE A 14 19.47 17.53 43.43
N LEU A 15 18.52 17.48 44.37
CA LEU A 15 17.47 16.45 44.44
C LEU A 15 16.04 17.01 44.39
N ILE A 16 15.85 18.17 43.76
CA ILE A 16 14.51 18.70 43.43
C ILE A 16 14.50 19.26 42.00
N SER A 17 15.20 18.59 41.08
CA SER A 17 14.83 18.64 39.67
C SER A 17 13.94 17.43 39.41
N GLY A 18 12.72 17.49 39.98
CA GLY A 18 11.66 16.61 39.55
C GLY A 18 11.53 16.81 38.05
N CYS A 19 11.89 15.78 37.28
CA CYS A 19 11.52 15.66 35.89
C CYS A 19 10.00 15.87 35.84
N LYS A 20 9.59 17.10 35.53
CA LYS A 20 8.38 17.32 34.78
C LYS A 20 8.65 16.61 33.45
N THR A 21 8.42 15.30 33.40
CA THR A 21 7.98 14.66 32.18
C THR A 21 6.80 15.50 31.75
N ALA A 22 7.04 16.43 30.82
CA ALA A 22 5.98 16.97 30.03
C ALA A 22 5.28 15.73 29.49
N LYS A 23 4.13 15.40 30.09
CA LYS A 23 3.16 14.56 29.40
C LYS A 23 2.92 15.33 28.14
N LEU A 24 3.55 14.89 27.04
CA LEU A 24 3.15 15.29 25.71
C LEU A 24 1.62 15.16 25.74
N PRO A 25 0.87 16.22 25.38
CA PRO A 25 -0.56 16.11 25.32
C PRO A 25 -0.83 14.86 24.50
N ALA A 26 -1.60 13.92 25.06
CA ALA A 26 -2.11 12.81 24.30
C ALA A 26 -2.77 13.45 23.08
N ASN A 27 -2.15 13.32 21.91
CA ASN A 27 -2.72 13.80 20.67
C ASN A 27 -4.02 13.03 20.54
N THR A 28 -5.13 13.66 20.90
CA THR A 28 -6.43 13.30 20.36
C THR A 28 -6.22 13.32 18.86
N THR A 29 -6.13 12.13 18.26
CA THR A 29 -5.78 11.96 16.86
C THR A 29 -6.80 12.75 16.05
N ASN A 30 -6.37 13.85 15.44
CA ASN A 30 -7.21 14.58 14.50
C ASN A 30 -7.39 13.65 13.30
N ILE A 31 -8.48 12.90 13.32
CA ILE A 31 -8.90 12.05 12.21
C ILE A 31 -9.22 13.01 11.07
N PRO A 32 -8.52 12.91 9.93
CA PRO A 32 -8.80 13.75 8.79
C PRO A 32 -10.18 13.43 8.24
N THR A 33 -10.84 14.43 7.69
CA THR A 33 -12.01 14.22 6.83
C THR A 33 -11.54 14.18 5.38
N ALA A 34 -12.26 13.47 4.51
CA ALA A 34 -11.98 13.51 3.08
C ALA A 34 -13.27 13.62 2.26
N THR A 35 -13.15 14.07 1.02
CA THR A 35 -14.27 14.17 0.08
C THR A 35 -13.76 13.88 -1.32
N ILE A 36 -14.57 13.17 -2.12
CA ILE A 36 -14.29 12.94 -3.52
C ILE A 36 -14.42 14.27 -4.27
N THR A 37 -13.35 14.68 -4.94
CA THR A 37 -13.31 15.93 -5.72
C THR A 37 -13.20 15.69 -7.21
N GLU A 38 -12.73 14.52 -7.62
CA GLU A 38 -12.67 14.13 -9.03
C GLU A 38 -12.88 12.62 -9.16
N GLU A 39 -13.56 12.22 -10.22
CA GLU A 39 -13.66 10.84 -10.66
C GLU A 39 -13.56 10.78 -12.18
N GLY A 40 -12.94 9.73 -12.70
CA GLY A 40 -12.79 9.59 -14.14
C GLY A 40 -12.35 8.21 -14.57
N PHE A 41 -12.12 8.09 -15.87
CA PHE A 41 -11.50 6.93 -16.47
C PHE A 41 -10.17 7.33 -17.10
N LEU A 42 -9.12 6.56 -16.83
CA LEU A 42 -7.85 6.67 -17.53
C LEU A 42 -7.74 5.58 -18.60
N ASN A 43 -7.14 5.90 -19.74
CA ASN A 43 -6.79 4.90 -20.75
C ASN A 43 -5.43 4.26 -20.40
N CYS A 44 -5.43 2.96 -20.17
CA CYS A 44 -4.22 2.19 -19.85
C CYS A 44 -3.50 1.69 -21.11
N PHE A 45 -4.25 1.57 -22.19
CA PHE A 45 -3.76 1.18 -23.52
C PHE A 45 -4.78 1.55 -24.60
N ALA A 46 -4.42 1.30 -25.86
CA ALA A 46 -5.29 1.57 -27.00
C ALA A 46 -6.55 0.68 -26.98
N ALA A 47 -7.69 1.25 -27.39
CA ALA A 47 -8.93 0.50 -27.53
C ALA A 47 -8.77 -0.67 -28.52
N GLY A 48 -9.38 -1.81 -28.21
CA GLY A 48 -9.29 -3.03 -29.04
C GLY A 48 -8.01 -3.85 -28.84
N THR A 49 -7.14 -3.48 -27.90
CA THR A 49 -5.96 -4.29 -27.53
C THR A 49 -6.39 -5.71 -27.16
N SER A 50 -5.68 -6.70 -27.70
CA SER A 50 -5.93 -8.12 -27.46
C SER A 50 -4.63 -8.89 -27.27
N LEU A 51 -4.71 -9.98 -26.52
CA LEU A 51 -3.63 -10.93 -26.27
C LEU A 51 -4.17 -12.33 -26.54
N ASN A 52 -3.52 -13.09 -27.42
CA ASN A 52 -3.94 -14.45 -27.80
C ASN A 52 -5.41 -14.53 -28.25
N GLY A 53 -5.89 -13.50 -28.97
CA GLY A 53 -7.27 -13.42 -29.46
C GLY A 53 -8.32 -13.03 -28.41
N GLN A 54 -7.91 -12.75 -27.17
CA GLN A 54 -8.80 -12.30 -26.10
C GLN A 54 -8.63 -10.80 -25.85
N THR A 55 -9.75 -10.10 -25.59
CA THR A 55 -9.72 -8.69 -25.18
C THR A 55 -8.97 -8.54 -23.86
N VAL A 56 -7.99 -7.64 -23.84
CA VAL A 56 -7.30 -7.25 -22.61
C VAL A 56 -8.16 -6.21 -21.88
N TRP A 57 -8.32 -6.41 -20.58
CA TRP A 57 -8.97 -5.46 -19.68
C TRP A 57 -7.91 -4.73 -18.86
N CYS A 58 -8.15 -3.44 -18.62
CA CYS A 58 -7.33 -2.65 -17.73
C CYS A 58 -7.79 -2.87 -16.30
N GLU A 59 -7.23 -3.90 -15.70
CA GLU A 59 -7.35 -4.30 -14.31
C GLU A 59 -6.20 -3.62 -13.55
N ALA A 60 -6.30 -2.28 -13.45
CA ALA A 60 -5.26 -1.44 -12.86
C ALA A 60 -5.31 -1.56 -11.35
N SER A 61 -4.34 -2.28 -10.80
CA SER A 61 -4.29 -2.68 -9.42
C SER A 61 -3.31 -1.86 -8.59
N ALA A 62 -2.38 -1.10 -9.20
CA ALA A 62 -1.40 -0.32 -8.45
C ALA A 62 -1.19 1.09 -9.03
N VAL A 63 -0.95 2.09 -8.18
CA VAL A 63 -0.58 3.47 -8.53
C VAL A 63 0.49 4.10 -7.61
N ALA A 64 1.46 4.81 -8.18
CA ALA A 64 2.44 5.61 -7.43
C ALA A 64 2.70 6.97 -8.07
N PHE A 65 2.98 8.01 -7.28
CA PHE A 65 3.34 9.34 -7.80
C PHE A 65 4.80 9.69 -7.53
N ASP A 66 5.63 9.78 -8.57
CA ASP A 66 7.08 10.08 -8.44
C ASP A 66 7.39 11.58 -8.19
N GLY A 67 6.36 12.42 -8.11
CA GLY A 67 6.47 13.89 -8.07
C GLY A 67 6.26 14.59 -9.42
N LYS A 68 6.24 13.82 -10.52
CA LYS A 68 6.03 14.28 -11.90
C LYS A 68 5.08 13.36 -12.68
N ASN A 69 5.32 12.07 -12.66
CA ASN A 69 4.54 11.03 -13.32
C ASN A 69 3.79 10.19 -12.30
N LEU A 70 2.63 9.71 -12.73
CA LEU A 70 1.88 8.64 -12.12
C LEU A 70 2.28 7.34 -12.80
N LEU A 71 2.81 6.41 -12.02
CA LEU A 71 3.10 5.04 -12.42
C LEU A 71 1.87 4.20 -12.10
N PHE A 72 1.50 3.31 -13.00
CA PHE A 72 0.40 2.39 -12.83
C PHE A 72 0.88 0.97 -13.14
N ALA A 73 0.32 -0.01 -12.44
CA ALA A 73 0.47 -1.41 -12.79
C ALA A 73 -0.89 -2.05 -13.07
N ASN A 74 -0.93 -2.88 -14.11
CA ASN A 74 -2.06 -3.69 -14.50
C ASN A 74 -1.77 -5.14 -14.09
N ASP A 75 -2.74 -5.81 -13.45
CA ASP A 75 -2.54 -7.16 -12.94
C ASP A 75 -2.47 -8.23 -14.06
N LYS A 76 -2.89 -7.87 -15.28
CA LYS A 76 -2.90 -8.73 -16.48
C LYS A 76 -1.69 -8.56 -17.38
N ASP A 77 -1.39 -9.65 -18.06
CA ASP A 77 -0.38 -9.74 -19.11
C ASP A 77 -0.72 -8.85 -20.30
N MET A 78 0.33 -8.26 -20.89
CA MET A 78 0.22 -7.33 -22.01
C MET A 78 0.87 -7.89 -23.28
N PRO A 79 0.36 -7.55 -24.47
CA PRO A 79 0.97 -7.94 -25.73
C PRO A 79 2.36 -7.32 -25.92
N ALA A 80 3.15 -7.92 -26.81
CA ALA A 80 4.50 -7.44 -27.11
C ALA A 80 4.51 -5.96 -27.51
N GLY A 81 5.48 -5.20 -26.99
CA GLY A 81 5.59 -3.75 -27.18
C GLY A 81 4.75 -2.91 -26.22
N GLN A 82 3.87 -3.53 -25.42
CA GLN A 82 3.23 -2.93 -24.26
C GLN A 82 3.81 -3.52 -22.97
N SER A 83 3.45 -2.93 -21.84
CA SER A 83 3.90 -3.38 -20.52
C SER A 83 2.74 -3.31 -19.53
N PRO A 84 2.65 -4.26 -18.57
CA PRO A 84 1.72 -4.13 -17.45
C PRO A 84 2.03 -2.90 -16.58
N VAL A 85 3.25 -2.35 -16.65
CA VAL A 85 3.61 -1.13 -15.92
C VAL A 85 3.78 0.04 -16.89
N PHE A 86 3.11 1.15 -16.62
CA PHE A 86 3.10 2.31 -17.50
C PHE A 86 2.95 3.63 -16.74
N MET A 87 3.20 4.73 -17.43
CA MET A 87 3.16 6.07 -16.85
C MET A 87 2.18 7.00 -17.56
N LYS A 88 1.53 7.87 -16.79
CA LYS A 88 0.84 9.08 -17.26
C LYS A 88 1.27 10.28 -16.40
N THR A 89 0.92 11.48 -16.80
CA THR A 89 1.05 12.65 -15.91
C THR A 89 -0.30 12.98 -15.28
N PRO A 90 -0.35 13.64 -14.11
CA PRO A 90 -1.62 14.09 -13.53
C PRO A 90 -2.46 14.91 -14.52
N ALA A 91 -1.82 15.80 -15.29
CA ALA A 91 -2.49 16.65 -16.27
C ALA A 91 -3.12 15.89 -17.47
N THR A 92 -2.68 14.66 -17.73
CA THR A 92 -3.16 13.83 -18.86
C THR A 92 -3.95 12.61 -18.41
N LEU A 93 -4.27 12.49 -17.12
CA LEU A 93 -4.86 11.29 -16.53
C LEU A 93 -6.13 10.86 -17.26
N ALA A 94 -7.11 11.78 -17.40
CA ALA A 94 -8.35 11.57 -18.13
C ALA A 94 -8.25 11.73 -19.65
N ASP A 95 -7.13 12.23 -20.18
CA ASP A 95 -6.97 12.47 -21.61
C ASP A 95 -6.80 11.14 -22.35
N SER A 96 -7.83 10.79 -23.12
CA SER A 96 -7.87 9.57 -23.92
C SER A 96 -7.07 9.66 -25.22
N THR A 97 -6.67 10.86 -25.63
CA THR A 97 -5.89 11.09 -26.86
C THR A 97 -4.39 10.89 -26.64
N GLN A 98 -3.94 10.99 -25.38
CA GLN A 98 -2.56 10.77 -24.98
C GLN A 98 -2.36 9.31 -24.58
N SER A 99 -1.48 8.62 -25.31
CA SER A 99 -1.10 7.26 -24.95
C SER A 99 -0.19 7.26 -23.72
N PRO A 100 -0.28 6.24 -22.85
CA PRO A 100 0.64 6.11 -21.74
C PRO A 100 2.05 5.74 -22.23
N THR A 101 3.04 6.01 -21.39
CA THR A 101 4.42 5.58 -21.63
C THR A 101 4.64 4.22 -20.96
N TYR A 102 4.78 3.15 -21.74
CA TYR A 102 5.01 1.81 -21.21
C TYR A 102 6.45 1.63 -20.72
N LEU A 103 6.60 1.00 -19.56
CA LEU A 103 7.91 0.59 -19.03
C LEU A 103 8.23 -0.83 -19.53
N THR A 104 8.94 -0.94 -20.65
CA THR A 104 9.08 -2.20 -21.40
C THR A 104 10.23 -3.09 -20.97
N GLN A 105 10.89 -2.76 -19.85
CA GLN A 105 12.00 -3.57 -19.36
C GLN A 105 11.53 -4.98 -18.98
N PRO A 106 12.31 -6.04 -19.29
CA PRO A 106 11.86 -7.42 -19.14
C PRO A 106 11.36 -7.77 -17.73
N ALA A 107 11.91 -7.16 -16.68
CA ALA A 107 11.48 -7.39 -15.31
C ALA A 107 9.99 -7.07 -15.09
N TYR A 108 9.48 -6.00 -15.73
CA TYR A 108 8.07 -5.60 -15.57
C TYR A 108 7.10 -6.62 -16.15
N SER A 109 7.45 -7.23 -17.29
CA SER A 109 6.60 -8.25 -17.93
C SER A 109 6.83 -9.66 -17.39
N ALA A 110 7.95 -9.89 -16.70
CA ALA A 110 8.30 -11.19 -16.12
C ALA A 110 7.52 -11.51 -14.84
N ALA A 111 7.16 -10.49 -14.04
CA ALA A 111 6.27 -10.68 -12.89
C ALA A 111 4.80 -10.71 -13.32
N ARG A 112 3.94 -11.27 -12.47
CA ARG A 112 2.51 -11.50 -12.74
C ARG A 112 1.67 -11.07 -11.54
N LYS A 113 0.49 -10.50 -11.81
CA LYS A 113 -0.44 -10.01 -10.79
C LYS A 113 0.19 -8.99 -9.86
N TYR A 114 0.52 -7.82 -10.39
CA TYR A 114 0.83 -6.67 -9.55
C TYR A 114 -0.38 -6.29 -8.71
N GLU A 115 -0.17 -5.84 -7.49
CA GLU A 115 -1.28 -5.55 -6.56
C GLU A 115 -1.11 -4.25 -5.77
N ASP A 116 0.11 -3.75 -5.52
CA ASP A 116 0.26 -2.49 -4.77
C ASP A 116 1.65 -1.88 -5.03
N PHE A 117 1.71 -0.54 -5.09
CA PHE A 117 2.95 0.22 -5.03
C PHE A 117 3.25 0.69 -3.61
N ALA A 118 4.53 0.99 -3.36
CA ALA A 118 4.95 1.74 -2.19
C ALA A 118 6.05 2.73 -2.55
N GLN A 119 6.19 3.78 -1.74
CA GLN A 119 7.34 4.68 -1.83
C GLN A 119 8.03 4.85 -0.48
N THR A 120 9.36 4.91 -0.48
CA THR A 120 10.08 5.29 0.73
C THR A 120 9.73 6.73 1.11
N PRO A 121 9.69 7.10 2.40
CA PRO A 121 9.27 8.44 2.82
C PRO A 121 10.11 9.59 2.25
N ASP A 122 11.39 9.33 1.96
CA ASP A 122 12.31 10.25 1.28
C ASP A 122 12.11 10.31 -0.25
N ARG A 123 11.14 9.56 -0.78
CA ARG A 123 10.79 9.40 -2.20
C ARG A 123 11.95 8.93 -3.07
N LYS A 124 12.92 8.26 -2.47
CA LYS A 124 14.12 7.79 -3.17
C LYS A 124 13.90 6.49 -3.92
N PHE A 125 13.04 5.61 -3.40
CA PHE A 125 12.72 4.33 -4.00
C PHE A 125 11.22 4.17 -4.19
N ILE A 126 10.87 3.53 -5.30
CA ILE A 126 9.54 3.00 -5.60
C ILE A 126 9.64 1.48 -5.53
N LEU A 127 8.66 0.84 -4.92
CA LEU A 127 8.52 -0.62 -4.83
C LEU A 127 7.17 -1.03 -5.41
N LEU A 128 7.13 -2.20 -6.05
CA LEU A 128 5.92 -2.76 -6.66
C LEU A 128 5.83 -4.24 -6.32
N THR A 129 4.78 -4.66 -5.61
CA THR A 129 4.58 -6.06 -5.22
C THR A 129 3.59 -6.77 -6.11
N THR A 130 3.78 -8.08 -6.26
CA THR A 130 2.75 -9.00 -6.74
C THR A 130 1.89 -9.55 -5.60
N ALA A 131 0.89 -10.37 -5.94
CA ALA A 131 -0.06 -10.99 -5.01
C ALA A 131 0.51 -12.04 -4.04
N PHE A 132 1.62 -12.68 -4.40
CA PHE A 132 2.17 -13.84 -3.71
C PHE A 132 1.20 -15.03 -3.59
N ASP A 133 0.13 -15.10 -4.39
CA ASP A 133 -1.01 -16.02 -4.17
C ASP A 133 -0.89 -17.39 -4.89
N ARG A 134 0.12 -17.57 -5.75
CA ARG A 134 0.30 -18.80 -6.55
C ARG A 134 1.60 -19.52 -6.22
N LEU A 135 1.50 -20.85 -6.06
CA LEU A 135 2.63 -21.76 -5.91
C LEU A 135 2.41 -23.04 -6.72
N LYS A 136 3.45 -23.52 -7.39
CA LYS A 136 3.44 -24.82 -8.07
C LYS A 136 4.44 -25.76 -7.39
N PRO A 137 3.98 -26.71 -6.54
CA PRO A 137 4.88 -27.60 -5.82
C PRO A 137 5.88 -28.31 -6.75
N GLY A 138 7.17 -28.25 -6.41
CA GLY A 138 8.24 -28.89 -7.18
C GLY A 138 8.59 -28.20 -8.51
N SER A 139 8.07 -26.99 -8.77
CA SER A 139 8.37 -26.22 -9.99
C SER A 139 8.53 -24.73 -9.68
N HIS A 140 9.29 -24.04 -10.54
CA HIS A 140 9.49 -22.59 -10.51
C HIS A 140 8.54 -21.84 -11.45
N ASP A 141 7.62 -22.54 -12.14
CA ASP A 141 6.76 -21.93 -13.18
C ASP A 141 5.91 -20.76 -12.66
N TRP A 142 5.61 -20.73 -11.36
CA TRP A 142 4.76 -19.72 -10.73
C TRP A 142 5.53 -18.77 -9.81
N ASP A 143 6.86 -18.78 -9.84
CA ASP A 143 7.69 -17.87 -9.05
C ASP A 143 7.44 -16.39 -9.41
N SER A 144 7.00 -16.11 -10.64
CA SER A 144 6.66 -14.76 -11.12
C SER A 144 5.47 -14.12 -10.41
N TYR A 145 4.61 -14.91 -9.75
CA TYR A 145 3.52 -14.40 -8.90
C TYR A 145 4.01 -13.95 -7.52
N ASN A 146 5.30 -14.12 -7.21
CA ASN A 146 5.91 -13.89 -5.90
C ASN A 146 7.17 -13.03 -6.06
N THR A 147 6.98 -11.83 -6.58
CA THR A 147 8.07 -10.90 -6.93
C THR A 147 7.76 -9.52 -6.39
N ILE A 148 8.76 -8.88 -5.81
CA ILE A 148 8.73 -7.46 -5.51
C ILE A 148 9.80 -6.82 -6.38
N LEU A 149 9.41 -5.80 -7.14
CA LEU A 149 10.33 -4.95 -7.88
C LEU A 149 10.61 -3.69 -7.07
N TYR A 150 11.80 -3.10 -7.26
CA TYR A 150 12.11 -1.78 -6.77
C TYR A 150 13.11 -1.07 -7.68
N TRP A 151 13.05 0.26 -7.72
CA TRP A 151 13.99 1.11 -8.45
C TRP A 151 14.11 2.46 -7.75
N ARG A 152 15.12 3.24 -8.15
CA ARG A 152 15.18 4.64 -7.75
C ARG A 152 14.18 5.44 -8.54
N THR A 153 13.52 6.37 -7.87
CA THR A 153 12.68 7.39 -8.52
C THR A 153 13.48 8.12 -9.61
N GLY A 154 12.95 8.14 -10.85
CA GLY A 154 13.62 8.69 -12.03
C GLY A 154 14.53 7.70 -12.78
N ASP A 155 14.65 6.46 -12.32
CA ASP A 155 15.39 5.37 -12.96
C ASP A 155 14.51 4.15 -13.24
N GLU A 156 13.31 4.40 -13.78
CA GLU A 156 12.31 3.38 -14.10
C GLU A 156 12.81 2.36 -15.15
N GLN A 157 13.93 2.64 -15.82
CA GLN A 157 14.54 1.78 -16.83
C GLN A 157 15.43 0.67 -16.24
N HIS A 158 15.74 0.72 -14.94
CA HIS A 158 16.56 -0.30 -14.28
C HIS A 158 15.88 -0.87 -13.03
N PRO A 159 14.70 -1.52 -13.17
CA PRO A 159 14.07 -2.20 -12.05
C PRO A 159 14.92 -3.37 -11.54
N HIS A 160 15.01 -3.48 -10.23
CA HIS A 160 15.63 -4.59 -9.53
C HIS A 160 14.57 -5.49 -8.89
N VAL A 161 14.84 -6.78 -8.87
CA VAL A 161 14.06 -7.71 -8.05
C VAL A 161 14.56 -7.63 -6.60
N LEU A 162 13.66 -7.46 -5.65
CA LEU A 162 13.95 -7.60 -4.23
C LEU A 162 14.15 -9.08 -3.90
N ALA A 163 15.37 -9.55 -4.15
CA ALA A 163 15.77 -10.93 -3.92
C ALA A 163 16.42 -11.11 -2.53
N PRO A 164 16.23 -12.27 -1.87
CA PRO A 164 16.82 -12.56 -0.55
C PRO A 164 18.35 -12.52 -0.56
N ASP A 165 18.97 -12.91 -1.67
CA ASP A 165 20.40 -13.03 -1.87
C ASP A 165 20.80 -12.58 -3.29
N ASP A 166 22.10 -12.52 -3.59
CA ASP A 166 22.64 -11.98 -4.86
C ASP A 166 22.44 -12.92 -6.07
N THR A 167 22.03 -14.15 -5.81
CA THR A 167 21.83 -15.20 -6.83
C THR A 167 20.36 -15.42 -7.17
N SER A 168 19.47 -15.14 -6.23
CA SER A 168 18.03 -15.24 -6.41
C SER A 168 17.51 -14.26 -7.47
N ARG A 169 16.44 -14.65 -8.16
CA ARG A 169 15.81 -13.89 -9.27
C ARG A 169 14.34 -13.54 -9.03
N ASN A 170 13.83 -13.91 -7.87
CA ASN A 170 12.46 -13.67 -7.41
C ASN A 170 12.47 -13.44 -5.89
N SER A 171 11.28 -13.19 -5.33
CA SER A 171 11.09 -12.91 -3.91
C SER A 171 10.49 -14.11 -3.15
N MET A 172 10.54 -15.31 -3.73
CA MET A 172 9.87 -16.52 -3.21
C MET A 172 10.27 -16.88 -1.78
N ALA A 173 11.53 -16.68 -1.39
CA ALA A 173 11.99 -16.98 -0.04
C ALA A 173 11.23 -16.17 1.03
N TYR A 174 10.75 -14.96 0.69
CA TYR A 174 9.95 -14.15 1.60
C TYR A 174 8.54 -14.71 1.78
N ARG A 175 8.00 -15.42 0.78
CA ARG A 175 6.70 -16.10 0.91
C ARG A 175 6.71 -17.07 2.08
N GLN A 176 7.78 -17.85 2.24
CA GLN A 176 7.92 -18.79 3.35
C GLN A 176 7.93 -18.07 4.70
N ARG A 177 8.64 -16.94 4.81
CA ARG A 177 8.68 -16.16 6.06
C ARG A 177 7.32 -15.59 6.42
N ILE A 178 6.59 -15.06 5.43
CA ILE A 178 5.23 -14.55 5.62
C ILE A 178 4.28 -15.70 6.00
N ALA A 179 4.36 -16.86 5.33
CA ALA A 179 3.56 -18.04 5.65
C ALA A 179 3.76 -18.49 7.10
N GLN A 180 5.00 -18.49 7.59
CA GLN A 180 5.34 -18.84 8.97
C GLN A 180 4.76 -17.84 9.98
N VAL A 181 4.85 -16.54 9.69
CA VAL A 181 4.26 -15.49 10.52
C VAL A 181 2.72 -15.59 10.58
N LEU A 182 2.10 -16.07 9.50
CA LEU A 182 0.65 -16.27 9.40
C LEU A 182 0.17 -17.62 9.94
N ALA A 183 1.04 -18.48 10.46
CA ALA A 183 0.66 -19.79 10.98
C ALA A 183 -0.42 -19.67 12.08
N THR A 184 -1.35 -20.61 12.10
CA THR A 184 -2.45 -20.66 13.08
C THR A 184 -2.48 -22.02 13.76
N THR A 185 -3.41 -22.22 14.69
CA THR A 185 -3.67 -23.55 15.26
C THR A 185 -4.21 -24.54 14.23
N GLU A 186 -4.91 -24.07 13.20
CA GLU A 186 -5.40 -24.90 12.09
C GLU A 186 -4.27 -25.28 11.13
N PHE A 187 -3.35 -24.34 10.87
CA PHE A 187 -2.20 -24.52 10.01
C PHE A 187 -0.90 -24.28 10.80
N PRO A 188 -0.46 -25.27 11.61
CA PRO A 188 0.74 -25.11 12.43
C PRO A 188 2.00 -25.05 11.56
N GLY A 189 2.86 -24.08 11.86
CA GLY A 189 4.16 -23.91 11.19
C GLY A 189 4.11 -22.98 9.98
N GLU A 190 3.12 -23.11 9.11
CA GLU A 190 2.96 -22.24 7.93
C GLU A 190 1.51 -22.16 7.43
N MET A 191 1.11 -20.97 6.95
CA MET A 191 -0.15 -20.75 6.24
C MET A 191 -0.06 -21.22 4.77
N PRO A 192 -0.89 -22.16 4.30
CA PRO A 192 -0.80 -22.70 2.94
C PRO A 192 -1.04 -21.66 1.85
N TYR A 193 -2.05 -20.80 2.06
CA TYR A 193 -2.47 -19.78 1.10
C TYR A 193 -2.60 -18.43 1.79
N PHE A 194 -2.10 -17.40 1.13
CA PHE A 194 -2.38 -16.01 1.46
C PHE A 194 -2.23 -15.14 0.22
N LYS A 195 -2.90 -13.98 0.23
CA LYS A 195 -2.77 -12.95 -0.80
C LYS A 195 -2.30 -11.64 -0.18
N ILE A 196 -1.31 -11.00 -0.80
CA ILE A 196 -0.85 -9.65 -0.51
C ILE A 196 -1.55 -8.69 -1.47
N GLU A 197 -2.16 -7.64 -0.93
CA GLU A 197 -2.71 -6.50 -1.68
C GLU A 197 -2.41 -5.21 -0.91
N GLY A 198 -1.27 -5.17 -0.21
CA GLY A 198 -0.89 -4.02 0.58
C GLY A 198 0.62 -3.94 0.68
N LEU A 199 1.20 -2.79 0.42
CA LEU A 199 2.62 -2.54 0.52
C LEU A 199 2.86 -1.09 0.94
N ALA A 200 3.40 -0.88 2.14
CA ALA A 200 3.91 0.42 2.55
C ALA A 200 5.40 0.35 2.86
N ALA A 201 6.11 1.44 2.61
CA ALA A 201 7.48 1.63 3.06
C ALA A 201 7.56 2.76 4.08
N THR A 202 8.30 2.50 5.17
CA THR A 202 8.71 3.51 6.15
C THR A 202 10.21 3.73 6.04
N ASP A 203 10.81 4.56 6.90
CA ASP A 203 12.26 4.79 6.89
C ASP A 203 13.09 3.52 7.14
N SER A 204 12.50 2.47 7.72
CA SER A 204 13.24 1.28 8.17
C SER A 204 12.52 -0.04 8.02
N GLN A 205 11.25 -0.04 7.59
CA GLN A 205 10.45 -1.26 7.43
C GLN A 205 9.64 -1.25 6.14
N LEU A 206 9.50 -2.42 5.55
CA LEU A 206 8.42 -2.72 4.61
C LEU A 206 7.27 -3.35 5.38
N LEU A 207 6.05 -3.00 4.99
CA LEU A 207 4.81 -3.45 5.58
C LEU A 207 3.97 -4.11 4.49
N PHE A 208 3.54 -5.35 4.72
CA PHE A 208 2.76 -6.14 3.79
C PHE A 208 1.33 -6.31 4.31
N GLY A 209 0.35 -5.84 3.54
CA GLY A 209 -1.06 -6.00 3.82
C GLY A 209 -1.57 -7.35 3.30
N ILE A 210 -2.15 -8.15 4.19
CA ILE A 210 -2.68 -9.47 3.89
C ILE A 210 -4.20 -9.37 3.74
N ARG A 211 -4.70 -9.59 2.52
CA ARG A 211 -6.13 -9.63 2.19
C ARG A 211 -6.77 -10.96 2.51
N GLU A 212 -6.09 -12.05 2.19
CA GLU A 212 -6.65 -13.40 2.27
C GLU A 212 -5.67 -14.32 2.98
N ALA A 213 -6.19 -15.26 3.76
CA ALA A 213 -5.41 -16.35 4.33
C ALA A 213 -6.28 -17.60 4.53
N GLY A 214 -5.73 -18.78 4.21
CA GLY A 214 -6.38 -20.06 4.46
C GLY A 214 -5.73 -21.23 3.76
N LYS A 215 -6.55 -22.20 3.34
CA LYS A 215 -6.11 -23.47 2.74
C LYS A 215 -5.75 -23.33 1.26
N SER A 216 -6.49 -22.53 0.50
CA SER A 216 -6.29 -22.33 -0.94
C SER A 216 -6.98 -21.04 -1.42
N TYR A 217 -6.77 -20.67 -2.68
CA TYR A 217 -7.49 -19.56 -3.34
C TYR A 217 -9.02 -19.79 -3.45
N GLU A 218 -9.51 -20.99 -3.18
CA GLU A 218 -10.95 -21.32 -3.15
C GLU A 218 -11.49 -21.43 -1.72
N SER A 219 -10.60 -21.45 -0.72
CA SER A 219 -10.93 -21.71 0.68
C SER A 219 -10.01 -20.87 1.57
N PHE A 220 -10.44 -19.64 1.78
CA PHE A 220 -9.74 -18.65 2.58
C PHE A 220 -10.73 -17.82 3.41
N THR A 221 -10.17 -17.00 4.30
CA THR A 221 -10.86 -15.96 5.03
C THR A 221 -10.31 -14.61 4.60
N TYR A 222 -11.18 -13.62 4.49
CA TYR A 222 -10.78 -12.23 4.30
C TYR A 222 -10.14 -11.67 5.57
N GLN A 223 -9.12 -10.84 5.40
CA GLN A 223 -8.21 -10.34 6.41
C GLN A 223 -7.89 -8.87 6.14
N ALA A 224 -7.44 -8.18 7.19
CA ALA A 224 -6.73 -6.91 7.10
C ALA A 224 -5.55 -6.92 8.07
N LYS A 225 -4.66 -7.90 7.90
CA LYS A 225 -3.44 -7.99 8.73
C LYS A 225 -2.30 -7.23 8.06
N VAL A 226 -1.41 -6.66 8.86
CA VAL A 226 -0.19 -6.02 8.40
C VAL A 226 1.02 -6.76 8.99
N ILE A 227 1.91 -7.22 8.14
CA ILE A 227 3.19 -7.84 8.52
C ILE A 227 4.32 -6.85 8.26
N GLY A 228 5.16 -6.61 9.25
CA GLY A 228 6.34 -5.76 9.11
C GLY A 228 7.63 -6.56 9.06
N VAL A 229 8.60 -6.04 8.33
CA VAL A 229 10.00 -6.51 8.30
C VAL A 229 10.93 -5.33 8.16
N SER A 230 12.04 -5.31 8.90
CA SER A 230 13.03 -4.27 8.75
C SER A 230 13.84 -4.42 7.46
N TYR A 231 14.26 -3.30 6.87
CA TYR A 231 15.16 -3.30 5.72
C TYR A 231 16.34 -2.35 5.95
N ARG A 232 17.41 -2.58 5.18
CA ARG A 232 18.56 -1.69 5.06
C ARG A 232 18.93 -1.48 3.61
N LEU A 233 19.59 -0.35 3.33
CA LEU A 233 20.22 -0.11 2.05
C LEU A 233 21.69 -0.57 2.11
N GLU A 234 22.03 -1.53 1.25
CA GLU A 234 23.39 -1.98 1.02
C GLU A 234 23.95 -1.24 -0.20
N LYS A 235 25.13 -0.63 -0.07
CA LYS A 235 25.82 0.01 -1.19
C LYS A 235 26.75 -0.99 -1.87
N ASN A 236 26.67 -1.08 -3.19
CA ASN A 236 27.62 -1.82 -4.02
C ASN A 236 28.07 -0.91 -5.18
N GLY A 237 29.20 -0.23 -4.98
CA GLY A 237 29.62 0.86 -5.87
C GLY A 237 28.58 1.97 -5.92
N ASP A 238 28.13 2.31 -7.13
CA ASP A 238 27.10 3.34 -7.37
C ASP A 238 25.66 2.81 -7.26
N THR A 239 25.51 1.50 -7.06
CA THR A 239 24.19 0.86 -6.89
C THR A 239 23.82 0.74 -5.42
N GLU A 240 22.54 0.97 -5.11
CA GLU A 240 21.98 0.69 -3.79
C GLU A 240 20.98 -0.46 -3.91
N ARG A 241 21.06 -1.37 -2.95
CA ARG A 241 20.20 -2.54 -2.86
C ARG A 241 19.44 -2.55 -1.54
N ILE A 242 18.14 -2.80 -1.61
CA ILE A 242 17.33 -3.05 -0.43
C ILE A 242 17.55 -4.50 0.03
N ARG A 243 17.85 -4.69 1.31
CA ARG A 243 17.97 -6.01 1.95
C ARG A 243 17.00 -6.09 3.14
N LEU A 244 16.18 -7.13 3.16
CA LEU A 244 15.27 -7.40 4.28
C LEU A 244 16.00 -8.16 5.39
N ALA A 245 15.64 -7.87 6.64
CA ALA A 245 16.08 -8.59 7.82
C ALA A 245 15.26 -9.88 8.04
N ASP A 246 15.60 -10.65 9.08
CA ASP A 246 14.88 -11.86 9.49
C ASP A 246 14.05 -11.61 10.76
N ASP A 247 13.32 -10.48 10.80
CA ASP A 247 12.53 -10.02 11.96
C ASP A 247 11.03 -9.83 11.65
N TRP A 248 10.52 -10.66 10.74
CA TRP A 248 9.14 -10.67 10.28
C TRP A 248 8.14 -10.87 11.43
N LYS A 249 7.09 -10.05 11.48
CA LYS A 249 6.04 -10.15 12.50
C LYS A 249 4.74 -9.48 12.06
N ILE A 250 3.62 -9.96 12.57
CA ILE A 250 2.35 -9.22 12.51
C ILE A 250 2.52 -7.96 13.37
N VAL A 251 2.41 -6.79 12.74
CA VAL A 251 2.44 -5.49 13.42
C VAL A 251 1.04 -4.97 13.74
N ASN A 252 0.05 -5.36 12.93
CA ASN A 252 -1.35 -5.02 13.15
C ASN A 252 -2.27 -6.14 12.67
N ASP A 253 -3.30 -6.45 13.45
CA ASP A 253 -4.32 -7.45 13.17
C ASP A 253 -5.70 -6.78 13.22
N PHE A 254 -6.05 -6.08 12.14
CA PHE A 254 -7.22 -5.24 12.08
C PHE A 254 -8.49 -6.06 11.78
N ASP A 255 -9.44 -6.02 12.71
CA ASP A 255 -10.78 -6.58 12.54
C ASP A 255 -11.75 -5.48 12.07
N ILE A 256 -11.97 -5.41 10.76
CA ILE A 256 -12.86 -4.43 10.10
C ILE A 256 -14.26 -4.48 10.70
N ALA A 257 -14.82 -5.67 10.88
CA ALA A 257 -16.20 -5.87 11.33
C ALA A 257 -16.41 -5.42 12.77
N LYS A 258 -15.37 -5.49 13.60
CA LYS A 258 -15.38 -4.97 14.98
C LYS A 258 -15.16 -3.46 15.03
N ALA A 259 -14.38 -2.90 14.09
CA ALA A 259 -14.10 -1.48 14.03
C ALA A 259 -15.31 -0.66 13.56
N ASP A 260 -16.03 -1.15 12.55
CA ASP A 260 -17.31 -0.58 12.14
C ASP A 260 -18.26 -1.69 11.63
N SER A 261 -19.24 -2.05 12.46
CA SER A 261 -20.20 -3.11 12.15
C SER A 261 -21.26 -2.71 11.12
N THR A 262 -21.32 -1.43 10.72
CA THR A 262 -22.31 -0.93 9.76
C THR A 262 -21.88 -1.11 8.31
N LEU A 263 -20.59 -1.38 8.09
CA LEU A 263 -20.04 -1.61 6.76
C LEU A 263 -20.47 -2.96 6.18
N PRO A 264 -20.54 -3.07 4.85
CA PRO A 264 -20.93 -4.31 4.19
C PRO A 264 -19.88 -5.41 4.42
N LYS A 265 -20.29 -6.66 4.18
CA LYS A 265 -19.44 -7.83 4.32
C LYS A 265 -19.54 -8.72 3.07
N PRO A 266 -18.44 -9.37 2.65
CA PRO A 266 -17.09 -9.26 3.20
C PRO A 266 -16.38 -7.96 2.76
N LEU A 267 -15.53 -7.43 3.63
CA LEU A 267 -14.52 -6.41 3.30
C LEU A 267 -13.15 -6.96 3.66
N ALA A 268 -12.15 -6.63 2.87
CA ALA A 268 -10.78 -7.08 3.05
C ALA A 268 -9.80 -5.98 2.66
N LEU A 269 -8.58 -6.02 3.19
CA LEU A 269 -7.53 -5.07 2.83
C LEU A 269 -7.26 -5.13 1.32
N SER A 270 -7.25 -3.97 0.67
CA SER A 270 -6.95 -3.84 -0.75
C SER A 270 -5.81 -2.88 -1.07
N SER A 271 -5.30 -2.09 -0.11
CA SER A 271 -4.06 -1.31 -0.26
C SER A 271 -3.56 -0.84 1.10
N LEU A 272 -2.27 -0.56 1.21
CA LEU A 272 -1.68 0.07 2.39
C LEU A 272 -0.55 1.01 1.97
N GLU A 273 -0.69 2.32 2.19
CA GLU A 273 0.35 3.29 1.82
C GLU A 273 0.72 4.21 2.98
N TYR A 274 2.00 4.58 3.09
CA TYR A 274 2.46 5.58 4.05
C TYR A 274 2.55 6.96 3.41
N ASP A 275 1.82 7.93 3.97
CA ASP A 275 1.84 9.31 3.52
C ASP A 275 2.82 10.15 4.35
N PRO A 276 3.97 10.59 3.77
CA PRO A 276 4.95 11.40 4.49
C PRO A 276 4.48 12.84 4.74
N PHE A 277 3.50 13.37 3.99
CA PHE A 277 2.96 14.70 4.23
C PHE A 277 2.07 14.72 5.47
N GLN A 278 1.22 13.71 5.61
CA GLN A 278 0.29 13.59 6.73
C GLN A 278 0.83 12.73 7.88
N LYS A 279 1.98 12.08 7.70
CA LYS A 279 2.67 11.20 8.66
C LYS A 279 1.76 10.11 9.22
N ARG A 280 1.08 9.42 8.32
CA ARG A 280 0.07 8.40 8.63
C ARG A 280 0.04 7.33 7.56
N PHE A 281 -0.57 6.21 7.91
CA PHE A 281 -0.95 5.17 6.99
C PHE A 281 -2.36 5.42 6.49
N TRP A 282 -2.54 5.19 5.20
CA TRP A 282 -3.83 5.03 4.54
C TRP A 282 -3.98 3.55 4.22
N MET A 283 -5.18 3.02 4.44
CA MET A 283 -5.53 1.65 4.04
C MET A 283 -6.83 1.71 3.27
N LEU A 284 -6.88 0.97 2.16
CA LEU A 284 -8.14 0.66 1.50
C LEU A 284 -8.62 -0.70 1.96
N THR A 285 -9.93 -0.81 2.10
CA THR A 285 -10.58 -2.13 2.13
C THR A 285 -11.60 -2.20 1.02
N SER A 286 -11.57 -3.24 0.19
CA SER A 286 -12.49 -3.43 -0.92
C SER A 286 -13.42 -4.61 -0.70
N GLN A 287 -14.56 -4.59 -1.39
CA GLN A 287 -15.45 -5.74 -1.55
C GLN A 287 -15.69 -6.04 -3.02
N GLU A 288 -15.79 -7.32 -3.31
CA GLU A 288 -16.31 -7.84 -4.58
C GLU A 288 -17.21 -9.02 -4.25
N ALA A 289 -18.48 -8.73 -3.96
CA ALA A 289 -19.42 -9.76 -3.57
C ALA A 289 -20.81 -9.46 -4.12
N ASN A 290 -21.48 -10.51 -4.64
CA ASN A 290 -22.84 -10.42 -5.16
C ASN A 290 -23.01 -9.34 -6.25
N GLY A 291 -21.97 -9.16 -7.09
CA GLY A 291 -21.96 -8.16 -8.16
C GLY A 291 -21.86 -6.71 -7.68
N LYS A 292 -21.50 -6.49 -6.41
CA LYS A 292 -21.23 -5.15 -5.85
C LYS A 292 -19.74 -4.95 -5.67
N LEU A 293 -19.29 -3.78 -6.13
CA LEU A 293 -17.95 -3.25 -5.91
C LEU A 293 -18.06 -2.03 -5.00
N ASP A 294 -17.16 -1.95 -4.03
CA ASP A 294 -17.04 -0.80 -3.13
C ASP A 294 -15.65 -0.84 -2.49
N ALA A 295 -15.13 0.32 -2.07
CA ALA A 295 -13.93 0.37 -1.26
C ALA A 295 -13.98 1.54 -0.28
N TYR A 296 -13.42 1.35 0.91
CA TYR A 296 -13.49 2.28 2.04
C TYR A 296 -12.10 2.75 2.44
N LEU A 297 -11.96 4.03 2.76
CA LEU A 297 -10.70 4.62 3.20
C LEU A 297 -10.57 4.60 4.72
N TRP A 298 -9.44 4.08 5.20
CA TRP A 298 -9.07 4.02 6.60
C TRP A 298 -7.74 4.71 6.86
N THR A 299 -7.50 5.09 8.12
CA THR A 299 -6.22 5.70 8.50
C THR A 299 -5.75 5.28 9.89
N ALA A 300 -4.44 5.24 10.06
CA ALA A 300 -3.77 5.06 11.34
C ALA A 300 -2.49 5.90 11.39
N THR A 301 -2.17 6.45 12.56
CA THR A 301 -0.82 6.94 12.87
C THR A 301 0.15 5.77 13.03
N SER A 302 1.46 6.05 13.00
CA SER A 302 2.46 5.01 13.28
C SER A 302 2.32 4.40 14.68
N ASP A 303 1.99 5.21 15.70
CA ASP A 303 1.71 4.67 17.05
C ASP A 303 0.54 3.68 17.02
N GLU A 304 -0.57 4.05 16.38
CA GLU A 304 -1.74 3.18 16.27
C GLU A 304 -1.42 1.88 15.54
N LEU A 305 -0.74 1.96 14.38
CA LEU A 305 -0.34 0.78 13.63
C LEU A 305 0.52 -0.17 14.49
N TYR A 306 1.65 0.33 15.02
CA TYR A 306 2.65 -0.49 15.72
C TYR A 306 2.23 -0.93 17.13
N THR A 307 1.21 -0.30 17.71
CA THR A 307 0.59 -0.74 18.97
C THR A 307 -0.66 -1.60 18.76
N ASN A 308 -0.86 -2.12 17.54
CA ASN A 308 -1.98 -2.97 17.16
C ASN A 308 -3.36 -2.35 17.48
N ARG A 309 -3.48 -1.03 17.32
CA ARG A 309 -4.78 -0.36 17.41
C ARG A 309 -5.52 -0.47 16.08
N PRO A 310 -6.87 -0.51 16.09
CA PRO A 310 -7.66 -0.52 14.88
C PRO A 310 -7.37 0.72 14.03
N PHE A 311 -7.40 0.55 12.71
CA PHE A 311 -7.48 1.69 11.80
C PHE A 311 -8.82 2.42 12.01
N THR A 312 -8.81 3.73 11.80
CA THR A 312 -9.99 4.57 11.90
C THR A 312 -10.59 4.82 10.53
N LEU A 313 -11.90 4.60 10.39
CA LEU A 313 -12.64 4.90 9.17
C LEU A 313 -12.64 6.40 8.88
N VAL A 314 -12.22 6.78 7.67
CA VAL A 314 -12.26 8.17 7.22
C VAL A 314 -13.70 8.53 6.84
N ARG A 315 -14.14 9.70 7.29
CA ARG A 315 -15.49 10.20 7.05
C ARG A 315 -15.46 11.57 6.38
N ASP A 316 -16.52 11.89 5.65
CA ASP A 316 -16.72 13.22 5.10
C ASP A 316 -17.16 14.24 6.17
N ALA A 317 -17.42 15.48 5.75
CA ALA A 317 -17.89 16.54 6.65
C ALA A 317 -19.29 16.28 7.22
N GLN A 318 -20.06 15.38 6.62
CA GLN A 318 -21.40 14.94 7.02
C GLN A 318 -21.36 13.69 7.91
N GLY A 319 -20.17 13.14 8.17
CA GLY A 319 -19.97 11.94 8.98
C GLY A 319 -20.22 10.63 8.24
N GLN A 320 -20.43 10.66 6.92
CA GLN A 320 -20.56 9.44 6.12
C GLN A 320 -19.18 8.83 5.84
N PRO A 321 -19.05 7.49 5.79
CA PRO A 321 -17.83 6.84 5.33
C PRO A 321 -17.41 7.35 3.94
N VAL A 322 -16.12 7.62 3.77
CA VAL A 322 -15.57 7.89 2.43
C VAL A 322 -15.37 6.57 1.71
N HIS A 323 -16.01 6.42 0.56
CA HIS A 323 -15.98 5.17 -0.20
C HIS A 323 -16.16 5.38 -1.71
N THR A 324 -15.70 4.43 -2.53
CA THR A 324 -15.82 4.44 -3.99
C THR A 324 -16.99 3.59 -4.46
N ALA A 325 -18.21 4.12 -4.31
CA ALA A 325 -19.43 3.38 -4.62
C ALA A 325 -19.44 2.83 -6.06
N GLY A 326 -19.53 1.51 -6.22
CA GLY A 326 -19.56 0.86 -7.54
C GLY A 326 -18.19 0.60 -8.16
N HIS A 327 -17.11 0.88 -7.42
CA HIS A 327 -15.73 0.67 -7.86
C HIS A 327 -14.88 -0.02 -6.77
N LYS A 328 -13.98 -0.90 -7.20
CA LYS A 328 -13.08 -1.65 -6.33
C LYS A 328 -11.70 -1.00 -6.32
N ALA A 329 -11.47 -0.08 -5.38
CA ALA A 329 -10.17 0.57 -5.25
C ALA A 329 -9.12 -0.38 -4.66
N GLU A 330 -7.99 -0.55 -5.36
CA GLU A 330 -6.92 -1.51 -5.05
C GLU A 330 -5.55 -0.85 -4.82
N ASP A 331 -5.39 0.45 -5.06
CA ASP A 331 -4.19 1.19 -4.60
C ASP A 331 -4.52 2.68 -4.47
N LEU A 332 -3.74 3.39 -3.65
CA LEU A 332 -3.74 4.84 -3.57
C LEU A 332 -2.32 5.41 -3.47
N THR A 333 -2.17 6.65 -3.92
CA THR A 333 -0.93 7.41 -3.72
C THR A 333 -1.20 8.87 -3.33
N PRO A 334 -0.43 9.45 -2.40
CA PRO A 334 -0.48 10.88 -2.12
C PRO A 334 0.08 11.71 -3.27
N LEU A 335 -0.77 12.55 -3.88
CA LEU A 335 -0.35 13.52 -4.90
C LEU A 335 0.36 14.72 -4.25
N ASP A 336 -0.18 15.18 -3.13
CA ASP A 336 0.35 16.26 -2.31
C ASP A 336 -0.17 16.14 -0.87
N ALA A 337 0.03 17.18 -0.05
CA ALA A 337 -0.38 17.20 1.35
C ALA A 337 -1.90 17.12 1.58
N SER A 338 -2.72 17.27 0.54
CA SER A 338 -4.17 17.33 0.64
C SER A 338 -4.89 16.46 -0.38
N HIS A 339 -4.18 15.76 -1.28
CA HIS A 339 -4.80 14.98 -2.33
C HIS A 339 -4.29 13.55 -2.35
N LEU A 340 -5.22 12.60 -2.39
CA LEU A 340 -4.96 11.18 -2.64
C LEU A 340 -5.57 10.81 -3.99
N LEU A 341 -4.82 10.09 -4.82
CA LEU A 341 -5.35 9.42 -6.02
C LEU A 341 -5.55 7.95 -5.70
N LEU A 342 -6.75 7.43 -5.97
CA LEU A 342 -7.10 6.02 -5.86
C LEU A 342 -7.26 5.44 -7.27
N ILE A 343 -6.78 4.22 -7.49
CA ILE A 343 -6.99 3.45 -8.72
C ILE A 343 -7.88 2.24 -8.46
N CYS A 344 -8.76 1.93 -9.41
CA CYS A 344 -9.73 0.85 -9.26
C CYS A 344 -9.50 -0.29 -10.26
N ASP A 345 -9.42 -1.51 -9.72
CA ASP A 345 -9.48 -2.75 -10.47
C ASP A 345 -10.91 -3.31 -10.42
N ASP A 346 -11.75 -2.85 -11.34
CA ASP A 346 -13.11 -3.36 -11.46
C ASP A 346 -13.19 -4.69 -12.25
N ASP A 347 -12.09 -5.44 -12.36
CA ASP A 347 -11.92 -6.65 -13.16
C ASP A 347 -12.41 -6.40 -14.60
N ARG A 348 -13.41 -7.17 -15.04
CA ARG A 348 -14.09 -7.04 -16.35
C ARG A 348 -15.45 -6.33 -16.25
N GLY A 349 -15.72 -5.68 -15.13
CA GLY A 349 -16.93 -4.95 -14.84
C GLY A 349 -17.10 -3.73 -15.74
N ARG A 350 -18.31 -3.53 -16.25
CA ARG A 350 -18.70 -2.31 -16.98
C ARG A 350 -19.25 -1.26 -16.02
N THR A 351 -18.38 -0.81 -15.10
CA THR A 351 -18.69 0.20 -14.09
C THR A 351 -18.92 1.58 -14.69
N MET A 352 -19.46 2.51 -13.90
CA MET A 352 -19.87 3.82 -14.37
C MET A 352 -19.29 4.95 -13.51
N VAL A 353 -18.74 5.96 -14.18
CA VAL A 353 -18.43 7.26 -13.57
C VAL A 353 -19.33 8.31 -14.20
N GLY A 354 -20.26 8.86 -13.41
CA GLY A 354 -21.32 9.72 -13.92
C GLY A 354 -22.15 9.03 -15.01
N ALA A 355 -22.20 9.62 -16.21
CA ALA A 355 -22.94 9.05 -17.35
C ALA A 355 -22.08 8.17 -18.27
N ARG A 356 -20.80 7.95 -17.94
CA ARG A 356 -19.86 7.20 -18.79
C ARG A 356 -19.73 5.76 -18.29
N THR A 357 -19.74 4.81 -19.21
CA THR A 357 -19.46 3.40 -18.92
C THR A 357 -18.02 3.04 -19.27
N ARG A 358 -17.33 2.37 -18.35
CA ARG A 358 -15.97 1.85 -18.50
C ARG A 358 -15.84 0.99 -19.76
N GLN A 359 -14.80 1.24 -20.55
CA GLN A 359 -14.39 0.39 -21.68
C GLN A 359 -13.25 -0.54 -21.26
N PRO A 360 -13.00 -1.65 -21.98
CA PRO A 360 -11.96 -2.61 -21.59
C PRO A 360 -10.57 -2.00 -21.39
N ASN A 361 -10.20 -0.99 -22.17
CA ASN A 361 -8.89 -0.35 -22.07
C ASN A 361 -8.79 0.73 -20.98
N GLN A 362 -9.78 0.82 -20.10
CA GLN A 362 -9.90 1.87 -19.10
C GLN A 362 -9.95 1.32 -17.68
N ALA A 363 -9.39 2.08 -16.73
CA ALA A 363 -9.59 1.90 -15.30
C ALA A 363 -10.21 3.16 -14.70
N ALA A 364 -11.05 2.98 -13.68
CA ALA A 364 -11.62 4.10 -12.94
C ALA A 364 -10.60 4.64 -11.95
N TYR A 365 -10.60 5.95 -11.74
CA TYR A 365 -9.81 6.60 -10.71
C TYR A 365 -10.67 7.59 -9.93
N THR A 366 -10.27 7.84 -8.68
CA THR A 366 -10.91 8.80 -7.77
C THR A 366 -9.84 9.67 -7.15
N ILE A 367 -10.04 10.99 -7.10
CA ILE A 367 -9.19 11.91 -6.34
C ILE A 367 -9.98 12.38 -5.12
N LEU A 368 -9.37 12.21 -3.95
CA LEU A 368 -9.90 12.68 -2.67
C LEU A 368 -9.15 13.93 -2.23
N THR A 369 -9.87 14.95 -1.79
CA THR A 369 -9.27 16.04 -0.99
C THR A 369 -9.39 15.72 0.50
N VAL A 370 -8.25 15.65 1.17
CA VAL A 370 -8.09 15.41 2.61
C VAL A 370 -7.98 16.74 3.36
N SER A 371 -8.80 16.91 4.39
CA SER A 371 -8.77 18.06 5.28
C SER A 371 -8.43 17.63 6.70
N SER A 372 -7.34 18.18 7.24
CA SER A 372 -7.01 18.01 8.66
C SER A 372 -8.00 18.82 9.50
N GLN A 373 -8.73 18.20 10.43
CA GLN A 373 -9.50 18.95 11.41
C GLN A 373 -8.52 19.77 12.27
N LYS A 374 -8.44 21.09 12.04
CA LYS A 374 -7.80 21.99 13.00
C LYS A 374 -8.65 21.92 14.26
N SER A 375 -8.10 21.42 15.36
CA SER A 375 -8.77 21.52 16.65
C SER A 375 -9.15 22.99 16.85
N ARG A 376 -10.44 23.30 16.91
CA ARG A 376 -10.90 24.61 17.37
C ARG A 376 -10.47 24.70 18.83
N MET A 377 -9.25 25.18 19.07
CA MET A 377 -8.91 25.76 20.36
C MET A 377 -9.83 26.97 20.50
N SER A 378 -10.92 26.76 21.25
CA SER A 378 -11.70 27.82 21.86
C SER A 378 -10.73 28.73 22.60
N LEU A 379 -10.39 29.87 22.01
CA LEU A 379 -9.94 31.03 22.75
C LEU A 379 -11.09 31.42 23.68
N LYS A 380 -10.97 31.04 24.94
CA LYS A 380 -11.67 31.67 26.05
C LYS A 380 -10.67 32.51 26.81
#